data_AF-A0A2P9AMR9-F1
#
_entry.id   AF-A0A2P9AMR9-F1
#
_cell.length_a   1.000
_cell.length_b   1.000
_cell.length_c   1.000
_cell.angle_alpha   90.00
_cell.angle_beta   90.00
_cell.angle_gamma   90.00
#
_symmetry.space_group_name_H-M   'P 1'
#
loop_
_entity.id
_entity.type
_entity.pdbx_description
1 polymer ?
#
loop_
_entity_poly.entity_id
_entity_poly.type
_entity_poly.pdbx_seq_one_letter_code
_entity_poly.pdbx_strand_id
1 'polypeptide(L)'
;MAPAVIWMYYSGGTLWATVLLAFTIVAATMDQFIRPVLIRRGADLPMLLILAGVIGGLVAFGILGIFIGPTVLAVAYTLLNAWMADGDDREPPGETP
;
A
#
# COMPACT_ATOMS: atom_id res chain seq x y z
N MET A 1 7.35 20.80 -11.34
CA MET A 1 8.58 21.09 -12.09
C MET A 1 8.33 21.53 -13.54
N ALA A 2 7.32 20.99 -14.23
CA ALA A 2 7.02 21.35 -15.64
C ALA A 2 6.91 22.87 -15.96
N PRO A 3 6.27 23.74 -15.15
CA PRO A 3 6.20 25.18 -15.46
C PRO A 3 7.56 25.88 -15.44
N ALA A 4 8.48 25.44 -14.57
CA ALA A 4 9.82 25.99 -14.44
C ALA A 4 10.71 25.62 -15.64
N VAL A 5 10.57 24.40 -16.17
CA VAL A 5 11.27 23.95 -17.39
C VAL A 5 10.83 24.79 -18.60
N ILE A 6 9.52 25.02 -18.73
CA ILE A 6 8.94 25.84 -19.82
C ILE A 6 9.48 27.28 -19.73
N TRP A 7 9.47 27.87 -18.53
CA TRP A 7 10.00 29.22 -18.31
C TRP A 7 11.49 29.33 -18.66
N MET A 8 12.30 28.31 -18.32
CA MET A 8 13.74 28.28 -18.58
C MET A 8 14.05 28.25 -20.09
N TYR A 9 13.24 27.54 -20.89
CA TYR A 9 13.35 27.56 -22.34
C TYR A 9 13.00 28.95 -22.91
N TYR A 10 12.01 29.64 -22.35
CA TYR A 10 11.65 31.00 -22.74
C TYR A 10 12.70 32.06 -22.38
N SER A 11 13.48 31.83 -21.31
CA SER A 11 14.52 32.78 -20.85
C SER A 11 15.87 32.62 -21.57
N GLY A 12 15.95 31.78 -22.62
CA GLY A 12 17.13 31.62 -23.46
C GLY A 12 18.24 30.72 -22.88
N GLY A 13 18.02 30.15 -21.69
CA GLY A 13 18.96 29.23 -21.03
C GLY A 13 18.81 27.79 -21.51
N THR A 14 18.90 27.54 -22.82
CA THR A 14 18.59 26.24 -23.46
C THR A 14 19.34 25.07 -22.82
N LEU A 15 20.64 25.21 -22.53
CA LEU A 15 21.44 24.14 -21.92
C LEU A 15 20.89 23.73 -20.54
N TRP A 16 20.63 24.71 -19.69
CA TRP A 16 20.10 24.50 -18.35
C TRP A 16 18.65 23.98 -18.39
N ALA A 17 17.86 24.43 -19.35
CA ALA A 17 16.49 23.95 -19.55
C ALA A 17 16.45 22.46 -19.95
N THR A 18 17.36 22.00 -20.81
CA THR A 18 17.44 20.58 -21.20
C THR A 18 17.87 19.69 -20.03
N VAL A 19 18.81 20.15 -19.20
CA VAL A 19 19.23 19.44 -17.97
C VAL A 19 18.07 19.32 -17.00
N LEU A 20 17.33 20.41 -16.78
CA LEU A 20 16.16 20.45 -15.91
C LEU A 20 15.01 19.57 -16.44
N LEU A 21 14.83 19.53 -17.77
CA LEU A 21 13.86 18.67 -18.44
C LEU A 21 14.21 17.19 -18.24
N ALA A 22 15.46 16.79 -18.48
CA ALA A 22 15.93 15.43 -18.26
C ALA A 22 15.76 15.00 -16.79
N PHE A 23 16.13 15.88 -15.85
CA PHE A 23 15.93 15.64 -14.42
C PHE A 23 14.45 15.49 -14.07
N THR A 24 13.59 16.34 -14.63
CA THR A 24 12.13 16.28 -14.40
C THR A 24 11.53 14.97 -14.89
N ILE A 25 11.97 14.45 -16.04
CA ILE A 25 11.51 13.15 -16.56
C ILE A 25 11.94 12.03 -15.60
N VAL A 26 13.21 11.99 -15.19
CA VAL A 26 13.71 10.96 -14.27
C VAL A 26 12.99 11.02 -12.94
N ALA A 27 12.84 12.20 -12.35
CA ALA A 27 12.13 12.40 -11.08
C ALA A 27 10.65 12.01 -11.19
N ALA A 28 9.95 12.45 -12.24
CA ALA A 28 8.55 12.10 -12.45
C ALA A 28 8.35 10.58 -12.66
N THR A 29 9.28 9.93 -13.36
CA THR A 29 9.24 8.47 -13.56
C THR A 29 9.52 7.74 -12.25
N MET A 30 10.49 8.20 -11.47
CA MET A 30 10.76 7.65 -10.13
C MET A 30 9.55 7.83 -9.21
N ASP A 31 8.94 9.00 -9.17
CA ASP A 31 7.75 9.26 -8.34
C ASP A 31 6.57 8.38 -8.77
N GLN A 32 6.41 8.15 -10.08
CA GLN A 32 5.35 7.30 -10.62
C GLN A 32 5.61 5.79 -10.42
N PHE A 33 6.86 5.37 -10.18
CA PHE A 33 7.21 3.96 -9.94
C PHE A 33 7.37 3.63 -8.44
N ILE A 34 7.93 4.54 -7.66
CA ILE A 34 8.13 4.40 -6.21
C ILE A 34 6.78 4.37 -5.51
N ARG A 35 5.82 5.21 -5.92
CA ARG A 35 4.47 5.25 -5.34
C ARG A 35 3.73 3.92 -5.45
N PRO A 36 3.60 3.26 -6.61
CA PRO A 36 2.96 1.95 -6.71
C PRO A 36 3.78 0.82 -6.09
N VAL A 37 5.12 0.89 -6.04
CA VAL A 37 5.95 -0.14 -5.39
C VAL A 37 5.87 -0.06 -3.86
N LEU A 38 5.89 1.15 -3.27
CA LEU A 38 5.63 1.33 -1.83
C LEU A 38 4.18 1.00 -1.48
N ILE A 39 3.22 1.36 -2.32
CA ILE A 39 1.83 0.96 -2.13
C ILE A 39 1.69 -0.56 -2.28
N ARG A 40 2.31 -1.24 -3.25
CA ARG A 40 2.26 -2.71 -3.37
C ARG A 40 3.01 -3.46 -2.27
N ARG A 41 3.96 -2.82 -1.58
CA ARG A 41 4.63 -3.41 -0.40
C ARG A 41 3.91 -3.12 0.92
N GLY A 42 3.07 -2.08 0.98
CA GLY A 42 2.30 -1.69 2.16
C GLY A 42 0.79 -1.95 2.06
N ALA A 43 0.29 -2.25 0.87
CA ALA A 43 -1.09 -2.60 0.57
C ALA A 43 -1.08 -4.03 0.08
N ASP A 44 -1.56 -4.94 0.91
CA ASP A 44 -2.47 -5.96 0.39
C ASP A 44 -3.43 -6.58 1.41
N LEU A 45 -3.41 -6.25 2.71
CA LEU A 45 -4.47 -6.75 3.59
C LEU A 45 -5.17 -5.72 4.49
N PRO A 46 -4.54 -4.76 5.20
CA PRO A 46 -5.27 -3.99 6.21
C PRO A 46 -6.31 -3.02 5.65
N MET A 47 -5.97 -2.21 4.64
CA MET A 47 -6.87 -1.15 4.16
C MET A 47 -8.08 -1.70 3.41
N LEU A 48 -7.88 -2.64 2.49
CA LEU A 48 -8.98 -3.25 1.73
C LEU A 48 -9.89 -4.07 2.67
N LEU A 49 -9.30 -4.77 3.64
CA LEU A 49 -10.05 -5.49 4.67
C LEU A 49 -10.83 -4.51 5.57
N ILE A 50 -10.25 -3.39 5.98
CA ILE A 50 -10.98 -2.35 6.73
C ILE A 50 -12.14 -1.79 5.89
N LEU A 51 -11.92 -1.46 4.61
CA LEU A 51 -12.99 -0.97 3.73
C LEU A 51 -14.09 -2.02 3.53
N ALA A 52 -13.73 -3.29 3.32
CA ALA A 52 -14.67 -4.40 3.24
C ALA A 52 -15.44 -4.59 4.56
N GLY A 53 -14.77 -4.44 5.70
CA GLY A 53 -15.36 -4.46 7.04
C GLY A 53 -16.34 -3.30 7.24
N VAL A 54 -15.98 -2.08 6.87
CA VAL A 54 -16.88 -0.91 6.95
C VAL A 54 -18.10 -1.11 6.05
N ILE A 55 -17.93 -1.51 4.80
CA ILE A 55 -19.02 -1.69 3.83
C ILE A 55 -19.93 -2.85 4.25
N GLY A 56 -19.36 -4.02 4.57
CA GLY A 56 -20.10 -5.17 5.03
C GLY A 56 -20.82 -4.93 6.35
N GLY A 57 -20.16 -4.23 7.28
CA GLY A 57 -20.76 -3.78 8.53
C GLY A 57 -21.93 -2.83 8.29
N LEU A 58 -21.77 -1.84 7.39
CA LEU A 58 -22.82 -0.88 7.04
C LEU A 58 -24.06 -1.58 6.47
N VAL A 59 -23.86 -2.61 5.64
CA VAL A 59 -24.97 -3.40 5.07
C VAL A 59 -25.64 -4.28 6.13
N ALA A 60 -24.88 -4.88 7.04
CA ALA A 60 -25.42 -5.80 8.05
C ALA A 60 -26.07 -5.10 9.26
N PHE A 61 -25.49 -3.98 9.72
CA PHE A 61 -25.83 -3.31 10.98
C PHE A 61 -26.09 -1.80 10.84
N GLY A 62 -26.13 -1.26 9.62
CA GLY A 62 -26.29 0.18 9.39
C GLY A 62 -25.10 0.99 9.92
N ILE A 63 -25.34 2.21 10.40
CA ILE A 63 -24.28 3.12 10.87
C ILE A 63 -23.36 2.49 11.94
N LEU A 64 -23.92 1.68 12.85
CA LEU A 64 -23.15 0.97 13.88
C LEU A 64 -22.11 0.02 13.28
N GLY A 65 -22.42 -0.51 12.09
CA GLY A 65 -21.55 -1.38 11.33
C GLY A 65 -20.23 -0.77 10.89
N ILE A 66 -20.11 0.56 10.84
CA ILE A 66 -18.84 1.26 10.53
C ILE A 66 -17.80 1.00 11.62
N PHE A 67 -18.23 0.80 12.87
CA PHE A 67 -17.33 0.46 13.99
C PHE A 67 -17.22 -1.06 14.19
N ILE A 68 -18.35 -1.77 14.12
CA ILE A 68 -18.39 -3.21 14.39
C ILE A 68 -17.72 -4.01 13.27
N GLY A 69 -17.94 -3.63 12.01
CA GLY A 69 -17.46 -4.35 10.84
C GLY A 69 -15.93 -4.48 10.78
N PRO A 70 -15.15 -3.39 10.84
CA PRO A 70 -13.69 -3.47 10.87
C PRO A 70 -13.17 -4.22 12.10
N THR A 71 -13.79 -4.04 13.25
CA THR A 71 -13.38 -4.68 14.52
C THR A 71 -13.51 -6.20 14.44
N VAL A 72 -14.66 -6.71 14.02
CA VAL A 72 -14.90 -8.16 13.88
C VAL A 72 -13.97 -8.76 12.83
N LEU A 73 -13.80 -8.08 11.70
CA LEU A 73 -12.96 -8.57 10.61
C LEU A 73 -11.46 -8.60 10.98
N ALA A 74 -10.98 -7.63 11.76
CA ALA A 74 -9.63 -7.64 12.31
C ALA A 74 -9.39 -8.81 13.27
N VAL A 75 -10.35 -9.12 14.14
CA VAL A 75 -10.28 -10.29 15.05
C VAL A 75 -10.28 -11.59 14.25
N ALA A 76 -11.20 -11.74 13.30
CA ALA A 76 -11.27 -12.93 12.44
C ALA A 76 -9.96 -13.15 11.64
N TYR A 77 -9.39 -12.08 11.10
CA TYR A 77 -8.10 -12.13 10.41
C TYR A 77 -6.97 -12.57 11.35
N THR A 78 -6.93 -12.03 12.57
CA THR A 78 -5.93 -12.40 13.59
C THR A 78 -6.06 -13.87 13.97
N LEU A 79 -7.28 -14.38 14.16
CA LEU A 79 -7.53 -15.78 14.48
C LEU A 79 -7.15 -16.71 13.33
N LEU A 80 -7.50 -16.35 12.08
CA LEU A 80 -7.07 -17.09 10.89
C LEU A 80 -5.55 -17.15 10.78
N ASN A 81 -4.87 -16.04 11.03
CA ASN A 81 -3.41 -15.98 10.97
C ASN A 81 -2.76 -16.82 12.07
N ALA A 82 -3.32 -16.80 13.29
CA ALA A 82 -2.87 -17.65 14.38
C ALA A 82 -3.07 -19.15 14.07
N TRP A 83 -4.20 -19.51 13.47
CA TRP A 83 -4.47 -20.89 13.05
C TRP A 83 -3.52 -21.37 11.94
N MET A 84 -3.21 -20.51 10.98
CA MET A 84 -2.24 -20.82 9.93
C MET A 84 -0.82 -21.00 10.50
N ALA A 85 -0.44 -20.21 11.51
CA ALA A 85 0.87 -20.32 12.16
C ALA A 85 1.01 -21.61 13.00
N ASP A 86 -0.03 -22.05 13.70
CA ASP A 86 -0.05 -23.29 14.51
C ASP A 86 0.05 -24.58 13.66
N GLY A 87 -0.08 -24.47 12.33
CA GLY A 87 0.11 -25.58 11.40
C GLY A 87 1.57 -25.99 11.20
N ASP A 88 2.53 -25.10 11.50
CA ASP A 88 3.96 -25.26 11.20
C ASP A 88 4.76 -25.89 12.36
N ASP A 89 4.22 -25.85 13.59
CA ASP A 89 4.91 -26.31 14.82
C ASP A 89 4.76 -27.82 15.09
N ARG A 90 4.21 -28.60 14.15
CA ARG A 90 4.05 -30.06 14.27
C ARG A 90 5.20 -30.83 13.61
N GLU A 91 6.45 -30.50 13.92
CA GLU A 91 7.56 -31.42 13.68
C GLU A 91 7.78 -32.26 14.96
N PRO A 92 7.51 -33.59 14.94
CA PRO A 92 7.76 -34.42 16.11
C PRO A 92 9.27 -34.40 16.40
N PRO A 93 9.71 -34.15 17.64
CA PRO A 93 11.10 -34.34 18.00
C PRO A 93 11.48 -35.77 17.65
N GLY A 94 12.40 -35.93 16.70
CA GLY A 94 12.93 -37.22 16.33
C GLY A 94 13.42 -37.93 17.60
N GLU A 95 12.71 -38.97 18.00
CA GLU A 95 13.20 -39.95 18.94
C GLU A 95 14.44 -40.58 18.32
N THR A 96 15.61 -40.16 18.79
CA THR A 96 16.82 -40.99 18.71
C THR A 96 17.38 -41.12 20.12
N PRO A 97 17.61 -42.36 20.59
CA PRO A 97 17.99 -42.66 21.97
C PRO A 97 19.43 -42.26 22.31
#